data_AF-A0A830G2F3-F1
#
_entry.id   AF-A0A830G2F3-F1
#
_cell.length_a   1.000
_cell.length_b   1.000
_cell.length_c   1.000
_cell.angle_alpha   90.00
_cell.angle_beta   90.00
_cell.angle_gamma   90.00
#
_symmetry.space_group_name_H-M   'P 1'
#
loop_
_entity.id
_entity.type
_entity.pdbx_description
1 polymer ?
#
loop_
_entity_poly.entity_id
_entity_poly.type
_entity_poly.pdbx_seq_one_letter_code
_entity_poly.pdbx_strand_id
1 'polypeptide(L)'
;MTKVIHTGDTHLGYRQYHSPERRADFLDAFRQVVEDAVADDVDAVVHAGDLYHDRTPGLEDLMGTIEVLRPLADADIPFLAVVGNHEGTRHAQWLDLFETLGLAERLDFEGRRVGDTVFYGLDYVPESKRDALDYDFAEHDAAHAALVSHGLFQPFPHGDWDLETVLAESNVAFDAVLLGDDHTPDTVRLDGTWATYCGSTERASASERDPRGYNLVTFAAGDAEGAPDERTGAEASPNATGEGVTISRRGLDTRDFVFVDLELGESEGEERVRRRLREEAIEDAVVVVTIEGAGGEVTPADVERFGDERGALITRVNDRREVDVETEYDVSFADPDEAVRERVRALGLSEAARGIDAAVREGSIADSNVRDEVKDRIEDVVEEGDLAVFEAAADDDDDDDADDTGDDGDANDAGDDGDANDAGDDGDANDTGDDGDANDTADDDDGDAPPEASTEEVAADGPAAADAPTDTETTTMEDYL
;
A
#
# COMPACT_ATOMS: atom_id res chain seq x y z
N MET A 1 -30.00 -21.60 6.34
CA MET A 1 -29.71 -20.57 5.32
C MET A 1 -28.65 -19.71 5.90
N THR A 2 -27.55 -19.54 5.18
CA THR A 2 -26.36 -18.81 5.61
C THR A 2 -26.09 -17.73 4.57
N LYS A 3 -26.05 -16.47 4.98
CA LYS A 3 -25.82 -15.28 4.14
C LYS A 3 -24.48 -14.69 4.53
N VAL A 4 -23.54 -14.63 3.59
CA VAL A 4 -22.20 -14.08 3.83
C VAL A 4 -21.83 -13.03 2.80
N ILE A 5 -21.00 -12.09 3.20
CA ILE A 5 -20.27 -11.22 2.26
C ILE A 5 -18.99 -11.94 1.87
N HIS A 6 -18.73 -12.02 0.57
CA HIS A 6 -17.47 -12.42 -0.01
C HIS A 6 -16.78 -11.18 -0.60
N THR A 7 -15.65 -10.83 -0.02
CA THR A 7 -14.78 -9.70 -0.38
C THR A 7 -13.32 -10.19 -0.38
N GLY A 8 -12.39 -9.34 -0.80
CA GLY A 8 -10.97 -9.65 -0.93
C GLY A 8 -10.25 -8.44 -1.52
N ASP A 9 -8.94 -8.53 -1.70
CA ASP A 9 -8.16 -7.58 -2.51
C ASP A 9 -8.40 -6.11 -2.09
N THR A 10 -8.40 -5.87 -0.76
CA THR A 10 -8.66 -4.56 -0.17
C THR A 10 -7.43 -3.67 -0.14
N HIS A 11 -6.23 -4.25 -0.23
CA HIS A 11 -4.95 -3.53 -0.35
C HIS A 11 -4.80 -2.37 0.64
N LEU A 12 -5.16 -2.57 1.90
CA LEU A 12 -5.06 -1.55 2.93
C LEU A 12 -3.62 -1.04 3.05
N GLY A 13 -3.49 0.27 3.18
CA GLY A 13 -2.22 0.99 3.17
C GLY A 13 -1.72 1.41 1.80
N TYR A 14 -2.33 0.97 0.69
CA TYR A 14 -1.85 1.34 -0.64
C TYR A 14 -1.96 2.85 -0.91
N ARG A 15 -0.81 3.50 -1.11
CA ARG A 15 -0.71 4.91 -1.51
C ARG A 15 -0.62 5.02 -3.02
N GLN A 16 -1.72 4.67 -3.70
CA GLN A 16 -1.80 4.79 -5.15
C GLN A 16 -1.46 6.23 -5.58
N TYR A 17 -0.58 6.37 -6.58
CA TYR A 17 -0.05 7.66 -7.05
C TYR A 17 0.63 8.51 -5.93
N HIS A 18 1.11 7.85 -4.87
CA HIS A 18 1.65 8.46 -3.64
C HIS A 18 0.68 9.35 -2.84
N SER A 19 -0.62 9.33 -3.15
CA SER A 19 -1.63 10.14 -2.45
C SER A 19 -2.04 9.52 -1.10
N PRO A 20 -2.06 10.32 -0.01
CA PRO A 20 -2.64 9.90 1.26
C PRO A 20 -4.17 9.80 1.20
N GLU A 21 -4.84 10.59 0.36
CA GLU A 21 -6.28 10.51 0.11
C GLU A 21 -6.65 9.18 -0.54
N ARG A 22 -5.91 8.72 -1.56
CA ARG A 22 -6.12 7.39 -2.16
C ARG A 22 -5.97 6.27 -1.15
N ARG A 23 -5.01 6.36 -0.23
CA ARG A 23 -4.88 5.40 0.86
C ARG A 23 -6.07 5.41 1.83
N ALA A 24 -6.66 6.58 2.07
CA ALA A 24 -7.91 6.66 2.83
C ALA A 24 -9.07 6.00 2.06
N ASP A 25 -9.15 6.18 0.73
CA ASP A 25 -10.19 5.56 -0.10
C ASP A 25 -10.21 4.02 0.01
N PHE A 26 -9.05 3.34 0.05
CA PHE A 26 -8.99 1.88 0.26
C PHE A 26 -9.57 1.47 1.63
N LEU A 27 -9.24 2.21 2.69
CA LEU A 27 -9.77 1.96 4.04
C LEU A 27 -11.27 2.27 4.13
N ASP A 28 -11.72 3.32 3.46
CA ASP A 28 -13.12 3.76 3.44
C ASP A 28 -14.00 2.82 2.62
N ALA A 29 -13.49 2.28 1.51
CA ALA A 29 -14.15 1.23 0.73
C ALA A 29 -14.31 -0.06 1.54
N PHE A 30 -13.27 -0.51 2.26
CA PHE A 30 -13.40 -1.67 3.15
C PHE A 30 -14.33 -1.39 4.34
N ARG A 31 -14.34 -0.16 4.89
CA ARG A 31 -15.30 0.23 5.93
C ARG A 31 -16.75 0.13 5.45
N GLN A 32 -17.05 0.58 4.23
CA GLN A 32 -18.38 0.41 3.63
C GLN A 32 -18.81 -1.06 3.57
N VAL A 33 -17.91 -2.00 3.22
CA VAL A 33 -18.22 -3.44 3.22
C VAL A 33 -18.63 -3.92 4.61
N VAL A 34 -17.96 -3.46 5.67
CA VAL A 34 -18.28 -3.80 7.06
C VAL A 34 -19.57 -3.12 7.55
N GLU A 35 -19.76 -1.84 7.25
CA GLU A 35 -20.99 -1.12 7.59
C GLU A 35 -22.21 -1.78 6.95
N ASP A 36 -22.09 -2.19 5.69
CA ASP A 36 -23.10 -2.98 5.00
C ASP A 36 -23.28 -4.36 5.65
N ALA A 37 -22.22 -5.07 6.03
CA ALA A 37 -22.30 -6.37 6.72
C ALA A 37 -23.18 -6.30 7.98
N VAL A 38 -22.94 -5.30 8.82
CA VAL A 38 -23.68 -5.06 10.07
C VAL A 38 -25.12 -4.59 9.77
N ALA A 39 -25.32 -3.74 8.76
CA ALA A 39 -26.65 -3.25 8.38
C ALA A 39 -27.54 -4.35 7.76
N ASP A 40 -26.93 -5.31 7.05
CA ASP A 40 -27.60 -6.41 6.37
C ASP A 40 -27.82 -7.66 7.25
N ASP A 41 -27.31 -7.67 8.50
CA ASP A 41 -27.36 -8.80 9.45
C ASP A 41 -26.85 -10.11 8.81
N VAL A 42 -25.61 -10.07 8.31
CA VAL A 42 -24.98 -11.23 7.64
C VAL A 42 -24.36 -12.19 8.65
N ASP A 43 -24.38 -13.49 8.35
CA ASP A 43 -23.86 -14.53 9.25
C ASP A 43 -22.32 -14.56 9.32
N ALA A 44 -21.62 -14.01 8.32
CA ALA A 44 -20.16 -13.80 8.30
C ALA A 44 -19.73 -12.80 7.21
N VAL A 45 -18.54 -12.22 7.38
CA VAL A 45 -17.74 -11.63 6.31
C VAL A 45 -16.60 -12.59 5.98
N VAL A 46 -16.39 -12.87 4.70
CA VAL A 46 -15.36 -13.77 4.17
C VAL A 46 -14.41 -12.98 3.27
N HIS A 47 -13.13 -12.93 3.64
CA HIS A 47 -12.07 -12.20 2.96
C HIS A 47 -11.11 -13.16 2.24
N ALA A 48 -11.09 -13.13 0.91
CA ALA A 48 -10.34 -14.07 0.08
C ALA A 48 -8.86 -13.66 -0.14
N GLY A 49 -8.19 -13.18 0.92
CA GLY A 49 -6.79 -12.71 0.87
C GLY A 49 -6.60 -11.27 0.44
N ASP A 50 -5.36 -10.81 0.55
CA ASP A 50 -4.86 -9.47 0.26
C ASP A 50 -5.57 -8.34 1.01
N LEU A 51 -5.64 -8.54 2.33
CA LEU A 51 -6.08 -7.50 3.27
C LEU A 51 -5.18 -6.26 3.18
N TYR A 52 -3.86 -6.44 3.07
CA TYR A 52 -2.86 -5.37 2.97
C TYR A 52 -2.13 -5.39 1.63
N HIS A 53 -1.75 -4.21 1.16
CA HIS A 53 -0.91 -4.07 -0.04
C HIS A 53 0.56 -4.40 0.20
N ASP A 54 1.06 -4.15 1.42
CA ASP A 54 2.45 -4.38 1.80
C ASP A 54 2.56 -5.47 2.87
N ARG A 55 3.63 -6.26 2.81
CA ARG A 55 3.99 -7.23 3.88
C ARG A 55 4.28 -6.56 5.22
N THR A 56 4.50 -5.25 5.22
CA THR A 56 4.81 -4.42 6.40
C THR A 56 3.90 -3.18 6.43
N PRO A 57 2.60 -3.34 6.70
CA PRO A 57 1.66 -2.23 6.84
C PRO A 57 2.08 -1.28 7.97
N GLY A 58 1.73 0.00 7.82
CA GLY A 58 2.02 1.02 8.81
C GLY A 58 1.13 0.87 10.06
N LEU A 59 1.55 1.49 11.16
CA LEU A 59 0.78 1.47 12.41
C LEU A 59 -0.64 2.03 12.24
N GLU A 60 -0.80 3.04 11.39
CA GLU A 60 -2.09 3.65 11.07
C GLU A 60 -2.99 2.70 10.26
N ASP A 61 -2.43 1.86 9.39
CA ASP A 61 -3.19 0.85 8.63
C ASP A 61 -3.68 -0.28 9.55
N LEU A 62 -2.81 -0.72 10.47
CA LEU A 62 -3.16 -1.69 11.51
C LEU A 62 -4.24 -1.14 12.46
N MET A 63 -4.14 0.12 12.88
CA MET A 63 -5.16 0.78 13.70
C MET A 63 -6.47 0.96 12.94
N GLY A 64 -6.42 1.39 11.68
CA GLY A 64 -7.60 1.51 10.81
C GLY A 64 -8.32 0.18 10.63
N THR A 65 -7.58 -0.91 10.43
CA THR A 65 -8.16 -2.26 10.34
C THR A 65 -8.82 -2.68 11.66
N ILE A 66 -8.21 -2.40 12.82
CA ILE A 66 -8.83 -2.65 14.13
C ILE A 66 -10.11 -1.85 14.30
N GLU A 67 -10.14 -0.60 13.86
CA GLU A 67 -11.33 0.26 13.94
C GLU A 67 -12.44 -0.22 12.99
N VAL A 68 -12.09 -0.68 11.79
CA VAL A 68 -13.04 -1.22 10.80
C VAL A 68 -13.58 -2.59 11.22
N LEU A 69 -12.80 -3.48 11.83
CA LEU A 69 -13.28 -4.82 12.23
C LEU A 69 -14.09 -4.84 13.53
N ARG A 70 -13.92 -3.85 14.43
CA ARG A 70 -14.66 -3.78 15.71
C ARG A 70 -16.19 -3.85 15.57
N PRO A 71 -16.85 -3.10 14.65
CA PRO A 71 -18.28 -3.23 14.41
C PRO A 71 -18.78 -4.65 14.11
N LEU A 72 -17.98 -5.50 13.45
CA LEU A 72 -18.33 -6.90 13.23
C LEU A 72 -18.33 -7.69 14.56
N ALA A 73 -17.26 -7.54 15.34
CA ALA A 73 -17.13 -8.20 16.64
C ALA A 73 -18.19 -7.73 17.65
N ASP A 74 -18.53 -6.43 17.67
CA ASP A 74 -19.61 -5.86 18.50
C ASP A 74 -21.01 -6.36 18.08
N ALA A 75 -21.15 -6.86 16.84
CA ALA A 75 -22.38 -7.44 16.29
C ALA A 75 -22.41 -8.98 16.31
N ASP A 76 -21.40 -9.64 16.91
CA ASP A 76 -21.19 -11.10 16.87
C ASP A 76 -21.05 -11.69 15.43
N ILE A 77 -20.68 -10.87 14.43
CA ILE A 77 -20.43 -11.29 13.04
C ILE A 77 -18.94 -11.70 12.89
N PRO A 78 -18.62 -12.96 12.57
CA PRO A 78 -17.23 -13.38 12.36
C PRO A 78 -16.66 -12.84 11.04
N PHE A 79 -15.42 -12.34 11.11
CA PHE A 79 -14.58 -12.05 9.94
C PHE A 79 -13.65 -13.23 9.68
N LEU A 80 -13.90 -13.96 8.60
CA LEU A 80 -13.17 -15.16 8.20
C LEU A 80 -12.24 -14.81 7.04
N ALA A 81 -10.95 -15.16 7.10
CA ALA A 81 -9.99 -14.75 6.08
C ALA A 81 -8.94 -15.81 5.72
N VAL A 82 -8.46 -15.79 4.48
CA VAL A 82 -7.22 -16.46 4.05
C VAL A 82 -6.14 -15.41 3.79
N VAL A 83 -4.88 -15.84 3.69
CA VAL A 83 -3.70 -14.98 3.46
C VAL A 83 -3.37 -14.92 1.97
N GLY A 84 -3.31 -13.71 1.41
CA GLY A 84 -2.93 -13.49 0.01
C GLY A 84 -1.41 -13.39 -0.26
N ASN A 85 -1.02 -13.11 -1.51
CA ASN A 85 0.38 -13.00 -1.95
C ASN A 85 1.08 -11.73 -1.41
N HIS A 86 0.34 -10.62 -1.23
CA HIS A 86 0.89 -9.36 -0.73
C HIS A 86 1.14 -9.37 0.78
N GLU A 87 0.34 -10.09 1.58
CA GLU A 87 0.43 -10.07 3.05
C GLU A 87 1.30 -11.19 3.66
N GLY A 88 1.68 -12.21 2.87
CA GLY A 88 2.43 -13.38 3.35
C GLY A 88 3.80 -13.06 3.98
N THR A 89 3.92 -13.25 5.30
CA THR A 89 5.19 -13.13 6.05
C THR A 89 5.84 -14.49 6.32
N ARG A 90 7.13 -14.49 6.68
CA ARG A 90 7.92 -15.71 6.92
C ARG A 90 7.57 -16.46 8.21
N HIS A 91 6.91 -15.82 9.18
CA HIS A 91 6.84 -16.34 10.57
C HIS A 91 5.50 -16.17 11.29
N ALA A 92 4.75 -15.09 11.02
CA ALA A 92 3.44 -14.83 11.61
C ALA A 92 2.66 -13.88 10.69
N GLN A 93 1.42 -14.20 10.37
CA GLN A 93 0.60 -13.44 9.43
C GLN A 93 -0.12 -12.30 10.17
N TRP A 94 -0.52 -11.25 9.44
CA TRP A 94 -1.26 -10.14 10.05
C TRP A 94 -2.64 -10.59 10.56
N LEU A 95 -3.25 -11.60 9.92
CA LEU A 95 -4.45 -12.26 10.43
C LEU A 95 -4.24 -12.90 11.82
N ASP A 96 -3.08 -13.50 12.09
CA ASP A 96 -2.78 -14.14 13.39
C ASP A 96 -2.80 -13.10 14.55
N LEU A 97 -2.47 -11.83 14.26
CA LEU A 97 -2.61 -10.71 15.20
C LEU A 97 -4.09 -10.37 15.46
N PHE A 98 -4.91 -10.29 14.42
CA PHE A 98 -6.33 -9.98 14.57
C PHE A 98 -7.12 -11.12 15.22
N GLU A 99 -6.73 -12.37 14.99
CA GLU A 99 -7.22 -13.54 15.73
C GLU A 99 -6.86 -13.45 17.21
N THR A 100 -5.63 -13.08 17.56
CA THR A 100 -5.21 -12.83 18.95
C THR A 100 -6.03 -11.71 19.62
N LEU A 101 -6.53 -10.75 18.85
CA LEU A 101 -7.41 -9.68 19.32
C LEU A 101 -8.91 -10.05 19.33
N GLY A 102 -9.29 -11.22 18.78
CA GLY A 102 -10.68 -11.64 18.64
C GLY A 102 -11.46 -10.89 17.56
N LEU A 103 -10.77 -10.36 16.54
CA LEU A 103 -11.34 -9.56 15.44
C LEU A 103 -11.39 -10.30 14.09
N ALA A 104 -10.68 -11.43 13.97
CA ALA A 104 -10.62 -12.26 12.77
C ALA A 104 -10.49 -13.73 13.14
N GLU A 105 -10.83 -14.63 12.21
CA GLU A 105 -10.47 -16.04 12.25
C GLU A 105 -9.81 -16.40 10.91
N ARG A 106 -8.58 -16.93 10.95
CA ARG A 106 -7.93 -17.42 9.73
C ARG A 106 -8.48 -18.79 9.35
N LEU A 107 -8.88 -18.95 8.10
CA LEU A 107 -9.43 -20.18 7.57
C LEU A 107 -8.30 -21.13 7.16
N ASP A 108 -8.53 -22.42 7.40
CA ASP A 108 -7.61 -23.51 7.08
C ASP A 108 -8.37 -24.78 6.64
N PHE A 109 -7.71 -25.94 6.67
CA PHE A 109 -8.28 -27.22 6.26
C PHE A 109 -9.19 -27.86 7.34
N GLU A 110 -9.18 -27.40 8.59
CA GLU A 110 -10.14 -27.84 9.63
C GLU A 110 -11.52 -27.21 9.40
N GLY A 111 -11.52 -25.95 8.92
CA GLY A 111 -12.71 -25.25 8.45
C GLY A 111 -13.60 -24.68 9.55
N ARG A 112 -14.28 -23.57 9.24
CA ARG A 112 -15.14 -22.82 10.16
C ARG A 112 -16.61 -22.97 9.79
N ARG A 113 -17.41 -23.54 10.70
CA ARG A 113 -18.86 -23.61 10.54
C ARG A 113 -19.53 -22.26 10.86
N VAL A 114 -20.39 -21.82 9.95
CA VAL A 114 -21.31 -20.69 10.10
C VAL A 114 -22.69 -21.15 9.62
N GLY A 115 -23.69 -21.13 10.51
CA GLY A 115 -25.01 -21.70 10.23
C GLY A 115 -24.92 -23.18 9.80
N ASP A 116 -25.53 -23.48 8.64
CA ASP A 116 -25.52 -24.82 8.03
C ASP A 116 -24.39 -24.99 6.99
N THR A 117 -23.43 -24.06 6.93
CA THR A 117 -22.31 -24.04 5.98
C THR A 117 -20.97 -24.20 6.72
N VAL A 118 -20.00 -24.89 6.13
CA VAL A 118 -18.59 -24.86 6.54
C VAL A 118 -17.75 -24.12 5.50
N PHE A 119 -16.85 -23.26 5.96
CA PHE A 119 -15.91 -22.50 5.14
C PHE A 119 -14.49 -23.00 5.42
N TYR A 120 -13.80 -23.49 4.41
CA TYR A 120 -12.39 -23.91 4.48
C TYR A 120 -11.49 -22.85 3.85
N GLY A 121 -10.22 -22.81 4.24
CA GLY A 121 -9.24 -21.85 3.74
C GLY A 121 -8.06 -22.51 3.06
N LEU A 122 -7.65 -21.95 1.92
CA LEU A 122 -6.40 -22.20 1.25
C LEU A 122 -5.70 -20.86 1.01
N ASP A 123 -4.72 -20.55 1.86
CA ASP A 123 -3.83 -19.39 1.67
C ASP A 123 -3.13 -19.46 0.30
N TYR A 124 -2.63 -18.32 -0.18
CA TYR A 124 -1.83 -18.25 -1.40
C TYR A 124 -0.65 -19.23 -1.39
N VAL A 125 -0.59 -20.09 -2.43
CA VAL A 125 0.51 -21.04 -2.64
C VAL A 125 1.26 -20.72 -3.94
N PRO A 126 2.55 -20.32 -3.85
CA PRO A 126 3.40 -20.14 -5.03
C PRO A 126 3.47 -21.40 -5.89
N GLU A 127 3.47 -21.26 -7.22
CA GLU A 127 3.44 -22.36 -8.21
C GLU A 127 4.35 -23.55 -7.82
N SER A 128 5.62 -23.26 -7.50
CA SER A 128 6.65 -24.23 -7.07
C SER A 128 6.31 -25.12 -5.86
N LYS A 129 5.22 -24.85 -5.13
CA LYS A 129 4.75 -25.61 -3.97
C LYS A 129 3.39 -26.27 -4.15
N ARG A 130 2.65 -25.96 -5.23
CA ARG A 130 1.27 -26.45 -5.44
C ARG A 130 1.23 -27.98 -5.59
N ASP A 131 2.24 -28.57 -6.24
CA ASP A 131 2.45 -30.04 -6.37
C ASP A 131 2.58 -30.79 -5.03
N ALA A 132 2.70 -30.10 -3.90
CA ALA A 132 2.84 -30.68 -2.57
C ALA A 132 1.59 -30.51 -1.69
N LEU A 133 0.46 -30.10 -2.27
CA LEU A 133 -0.83 -29.99 -1.59
C LEU A 133 -1.59 -31.32 -1.68
N ASP A 134 -2.04 -31.83 -0.53
CA ASP A 134 -2.79 -33.10 -0.44
C ASP A 134 -4.33 -32.90 -0.42
N TYR A 135 -4.82 -31.66 -0.39
CA TYR A 135 -6.25 -31.26 -0.36
C TYR A 135 -7.15 -32.08 0.61
N ASP A 136 -6.60 -32.46 1.76
CA ASP A 136 -7.25 -33.28 2.80
C ASP A 136 -7.92 -32.37 3.85
N PHE A 137 -9.17 -31.96 3.59
CA PHE A 137 -9.99 -31.13 4.46
C PHE A 137 -10.70 -31.97 5.53
N ALA A 138 -11.00 -31.39 6.71
CA ALA A 138 -11.69 -32.12 7.78
C ALA A 138 -13.15 -32.48 7.38
N GLU A 139 -13.60 -33.70 7.71
CA GLU A 139 -14.96 -34.16 7.42
C GLU A 139 -16.03 -33.28 8.12
N HIS A 140 -17.11 -32.93 7.40
CA HIS A 140 -18.24 -32.15 7.94
C HIS A 140 -19.58 -32.88 7.84
N ASP A 141 -20.54 -32.44 8.68
CA ASP A 141 -21.98 -32.77 8.58
C ASP A 141 -22.84 -31.55 8.24
N ALA A 142 -22.22 -30.46 7.79
CA ALA A 142 -22.88 -29.26 7.28
C ALA A 142 -23.66 -29.55 5.98
N ALA A 143 -24.75 -28.81 5.74
CA ALA A 143 -25.54 -28.94 4.52
C ALA A 143 -24.81 -28.39 3.29
N HIS A 144 -23.90 -27.43 3.51
CA HIS A 144 -23.08 -26.83 2.48
C HIS A 144 -21.60 -26.75 2.88
N ALA A 145 -20.72 -26.79 1.89
CA ALA A 145 -19.29 -26.53 2.06
C ALA A 145 -18.81 -25.48 1.04
N ALA A 146 -17.93 -24.59 1.48
CA ALA A 146 -17.28 -23.60 0.63
C ALA A 146 -15.77 -23.59 0.86
N LEU A 147 -15.01 -23.45 -0.22
CA LEU A 147 -13.57 -23.19 -0.17
C LEU A 147 -13.34 -21.70 -0.36
N VAL A 148 -12.48 -21.09 0.46
CA VAL A 148 -11.97 -19.73 0.30
C VAL A 148 -10.51 -19.86 -0.08
N SER A 149 -10.09 -19.22 -1.17
CA SER A 149 -8.72 -19.34 -1.68
C SER A 149 -8.23 -18.07 -2.34
N HIS A 150 -6.92 -17.87 -2.34
CA HIS A 150 -6.28 -16.74 -3.01
C HIS A 150 -5.30 -17.24 -4.09
N GLY A 151 -5.43 -16.75 -5.33
CA GLY A 151 -4.62 -17.17 -6.47
C GLY A 151 -5.35 -17.05 -7.81
N LEU A 152 -4.62 -16.92 -8.92
CA LEU A 152 -5.18 -16.95 -10.29
C LEU A 152 -5.57 -18.38 -10.76
N PHE A 153 -6.85 -18.72 -10.63
CA PHE A 153 -7.44 -20.00 -11.05
C PHE A 153 -7.99 -20.05 -12.49
N GLN A 154 -7.82 -21.19 -13.16
CA GLN A 154 -8.53 -21.54 -14.40
C GLN A 154 -9.97 -21.98 -14.08
N PRO A 155 -10.96 -21.75 -14.96
CA PRO A 155 -10.86 -21.28 -16.35
C PRO A 155 -10.96 -19.74 -16.51
N PHE A 156 -10.79 -18.96 -15.44
CA PHE A 156 -10.86 -17.51 -15.51
C PHE A 156 -9.71 -16.94 -16.37
N PRO A 157 -9.84 -15.69 -16.88
CA PRO A 157 -8.74 -14.99 -17.53
C PRO A 157 -7.48 -15.00 -16.64
N HIS A 158 -6.31 -15.06 -17.27
CA HIS A 158 -4.99 -15.05 -16.59
C HIS A 158 -4.71 -16.21 -15.61
N GLY A 159 -5.67 -17.11 -15.36
CA GLY A 159 -5.53 -18.27 -14.47
C GLY A 159 -4.38 -19.22 -14.85
N ASP A 160 -3.56 -19.58 -13.86
CA ASP A 160 -2.47 -20.54 -13.95
C ASP A 160 -2.67 -21.80 -13.09
N TRP A 161 -3.58 -21.76 -12.11
CA TRP A 161 -3.90 -22.87 -11.21
C TRP A 161 -5.19 -23.57 -11.64
N ASP A 162 -5.14 -24.86 -11.97
CA ASP A 162 -6.32 -25.60 -12.41
C ASP A 162 -7.30 -25.90 -11.25
N LEU A 163 -8.43 -25.20 -11.23
CA LEU A 163 -9.49 -25.38 -10.23
C LEU A 163 -10.26 -26.69 -10.43
N GLU A 164 -10.36 -27.24 -11.64
CA GLU A 164 -10.98 -28.57 -11.85
C GLU A 164 -10.14 -29.66 -11.16
N THR A 165 -8.81 -29.56 -11.23
CA THR A 165 -7.91 -30.45 -10.48
C THR A 165 -8.06 -30.27 -8.96
N VAL A 166 -8.08 -29.03 -8.44
CA VAL A 166 -8.30 -28.78 -7.00
C VAL A 166 -9.62 -29.41 -6.52
N LEU A 167 -10.72 -29.20 -7.25
CA LEU A 167 -12.03 -29.76 -6.91
C LEU A 167 -12.07 -31.30 -7.02
N ALA A 168 -11.31 -31.90 -7.94
CA ALA A 168 -11.26 -33.34 -8.15
C ALA A 168 -10.35 -34.09 -7.17
N GLU A 169 -9.30 -33.44 -6.67
CA GLU A 169 -8.36 -34.00 -5.69
C GLU A 169 -8.81 -33.77 -4.23
N SER A 170 -9.67 -32.77 -3.99
CA SER A 170 -10.27 -32.50 -2.68
C SER A 170 -11.11 -33.67 -2.16
N ASN A 171 -10.93 -34.01 -0.88
CA ASN A 171 -11.71 -35.06 -0.20
C ASN A 171 -13.15 -34.60 0.17
N VAL A 172 -13.39 -33.29 0.20
CA VAL A 172 -14.69 -32.62 0.42
C VAL A 172 -15.23 -32.06 -0.90
N ALA A 173 -16.54 -32.20 -1.12
CA ALA A 173 -17.21 -31.62 -2.28
C ALA A 173 -17.73 -30.20 -1.94
N PHE A 174 -17.21 -29.18 -2.61
CA PHE A 174 -17.60 -27.78 -2.37
C PHE A 174 -18.81 -27.36 -3.23
N ASP A 175 -19.71 -26.59 -2.64
CA ASP A 175 -20.82 -25.93 -3.35
C ASP A 175 -20.42 -24.59 -3.97
N ALA A 176 -19.45 -23.91 -3.35
CA ALA A 176 -18.89 -22.65 -3.78
C ALA A 176 -17.38 -22.58 -3.52
N VAL A 177 -16.67 -21.90 -4.41
CA VAL A 177 -15.29 -21.47 -4.24
C VAL A 177 -15.26 -19.94 -4.31
N LEU A 178 -14.74 -19.32 -3.27
CA LEU A 178 -14.70 -17.87 -3.05
C LEU A 178 -13.25 -17.41 -3.20
N LEU A 179 -12.98 -16.67 -4.28
CA LEU A 179 -11.63 -16.35 -4.76
C LEU A 179 -11.30 -14.86 -4.65
N GLY A 180 -10.04 -14.57 -4.30
CA GLY A 180 -9.35 -13.28 -4.48
C GLY A 180 -8.05 -13.50 -5.27
N ASP A 181 -7.29 -12.43 -5.52
CA ASP A 181 -6.17 -12.24 -6.48
C ASP A 181 -6.62 -11.52 -7.78
N ASP A 182 -7.64 -12.01 -8.50
CA ASP A 182 -8.18 -11.27 -9.66
C ASP A 182 -9.08 -10.11 -9.24
N HIS A 183 -8.59 -8.88 -9.42
CA HIS A 183 -9.32 -7.63 -9.19
C HIS A 183 -10.57 -7.46 -10.08
N THR A 184 -10.76 -8.30 -11.09
CA THR A 184 -11.93 -8.31 -11.97
C THR A 184 -12.97 -9.30 -11.44
N PRO A 185 -14.18 -8.85 -11.06
CA PRO A 185 -15.21 -9.75 -10.58
C PRO A 185 -15.78 -10.60 -11.72
N ASP A 186 -15.62 -11.93 -11.61
CA ASP A 186 -16.22 -12.91 -12.52
C ASP A 186 -16.86 -14.07 -11.74
N THR A 187 -17.68 -14.87 -12.41
CA THR A 187 -18.38 -16.03 -11.83
C THR A 187 -18.61 -17.12 -12.88
N VAL A 188 -18.08 -18.31 -12.62
CA VAL A 188 -18.29 -19.51 -13.45
C VAL A 188 -18.93 -20.63 -12.64
N ARG A 189 -19.33 -21.71 -13.33
CA ARG A 189 -19.87 -22.91 -12.71
C ARG A 189 -19.17 -24.14 -13.28
N LEU A 190 -18.45 -24.86 -12.42
CA LEU A 190 -17.61 -26.04 -12.76
C LEU A 190 -18.25 -27.28 -12.12
N ASP A 191 -18.68 -28.24 -12.94
CA ASP A 191 -19.33 -29.50 -12.52
C ASP A 191 -20.47 -29.40 -11.49
N GLY A 192 -21.06 -28.21 -11.34
CA GLY A 192 -22.11 -27.89 -10.37
C GLY A 192 -21.67 -26.84 -9.34
N THR A 193 -20.42 -26.87 -8.93
CA THR A 193 -19.80 -25.94 -7.98
C THR A 193 -19.72 -24.55 -8.58
N TRP A 194 -20.09 -23.52 -7.80
CA TRP A 194 -19.85 -22.14 -8.18
C TRP A 194 -18.39 -21.76 -7.91
N ALA A 195 -17.76 -21.00 -8.79
CA ALA A 195 -16.50 -20.32 -8.49
C ALA A 195 -16.65 -18.84 -8.82
N THR A 196 -16.15 -17.95 -7.96
CA THR A 196 -16.31 -16.51 -8.16
C THR A 196 -15.16 -15.72 -7.57
N TYR A 197 -14.68 -14.71 -8.31
CA TYR A 197 -13.87 -13.63 -7.76
C TYR A 197 -14.74 -12.49 -7.23
N CYS A 198 -14.39 -11.95 -6.07
CA CYS A 198 -14.98 -10.71 -5.58
C CYS A 198 -14.45 -9.47 -6.30
N GLY A 199 -13.21 -9.52 -6.81
CA GLY A 199 -12.50 -8.33 -7.29
C GLY A 199 -12.19 -7.34 -6.17
N SER A 200 -11.44 -6.30 -6.53
CA SER A 200 -10.98 -5.26 -5.61
C SER A 200 -12.12 -4.41 -5.05
N THR A 201 -12.01 -4.00 -3.78
CA THR A 201 -12.97 -3.08 -3.14
C THR A 201 -12.80 -1.63 -3.60
N GLU A 202 -11.60 -1.24 -4.02
CA GLU A 202 -11.23 0.08 -4.55
C GLU A 202 -10.23 -0.13 -5.72
N ARG A 203 -10.12 0.82 -6.66
CA ARG A 203 -9.33 0.65 -7.88
C ARG A 203 -7.84 0.68 -7.60
N ALA A 204 -7.17 -0.47 -7.68
CA ALA A 204 -5.72 -0.58 -7.48
C ALA A 204 -4.91 -0.12 -8.71
N SER A 205 -5.49 -0.14 -9.92
CA SER A 205 -4.84 0.33 -11.14
C SER A 205 -5.73 1.22 -12.02
N ALA A 206 -5.11 1.98 -12.92
CA ALA A 206 -5.82 2.73 -13.97
C ALA A 206 -6.51 1.83 -15.02
N SER A 207 -6.30 0.51 -14.96
CA SER A 207 -6.97 -0.47 -15.82
C SER A 207 -8.36 -0.86 -15.31
N GLU A 208 -8.60 -0.75 -13.99
CA GLU A 208 -9.83 -1.15 -13.28
C GLU A 208 -10.98 -0.16 -13.47
N ARG A 209 -11.44 -0.01 -14.72
CA ARG A 209 -12.43 1.00 -15.11
C ARG A 209 -13.81 0.77 -14.49
N ASP A 210 -14.26 -0.49 -14.44
CA ASP A 210 -15.59 -0.86 -13.96
C ASP A 210 -15.81 -0.53 -12.46
N PRO A 211 -17.06 -0.32 -12.01
CA PRO A 211 -17.37 -0.10 -10.61
C PRO A 211 -16.88 -1.23 -9.69
N ARG A 212 -16.31 -0.84 -8.54
CA ARG A 212 -15.82 -1.75 -7.52
C ARG A 212 -16.96 -2.25 -6.63
N GLY A 213 -16.72 -3.31 -5.86
CA GLY A 213 -17.78 -3.93 -5.07
C GLY A 213 -17.41 -5.30 -4.51
N TYR A 214 -18.39 -5.96 -3.92
CA TYR A 214 -18.23 -7.26 -3.28
C TYR A 214 -19.41 -8.18 -3.63
N ASN A 215 -19.24 -9.48 -3.36
CA ASN A 215 -20.26 -10.48 -3.64
C ASN A 215 -21.07 -10.82 -2.38
N LEU A 216 -22.39 -10.81 -2.48
CA LEU A 216 -23.29 -11.33 -1.47
C LEU A 216 -23.67 -12.76 -1.85
N VAL A 217 -23.25 -13.72 -1.03
CA VAL A 217 -23.43 -15.16 -1.24
C VAL A 217 -24.45 -15.69 -0.23
N THR A 218 -25.43 -16.46 -0.70
CA THR A 218 -26.45 -17.08 0.15
C THR A 218 -26.52 -18.57 -0.12
N PHE A 219 -26.37 -19.36 0.95
CA PHE A 219 -26.53 -20.81 0.98
C PHE A 219 -27.92 -21.14 1.55
N ALA A 220 -28.66 -22.05 0.93
CA ALA A 220 -29.98 -22.44 1.36
C ALA A 220 -29.97 -23.15 2.74
N ALA A 221 -31.15 -23.47 3.27
CA ALA A 221 -31.26 -24.48 4.33
C ALA A 221 -31.38 -25.86 3.66
N GLY A 222 -30.80 -26.90 4.26
CA GLY A 222 -30.72 -28.26 3.68
C GLY A 222 -32.05 -28.99 3.43
N ASP A 223 -33.19 -28.36 3.75
CA ASP A 223 -34.55 -28.86 3.45
C ASP A 223 -35.10 -28.35 2.10
N ALA A 224 -34.34 -27.55 1.34
CA ALA A 224 -34.78 -26.98 0.07
C ALA A 224 -34.72 -28.02 -1.07
N GLU A 225 -35.76 -28.86 -1.20
CA GLU A 225 -35.98 -29.69 -2.39
C GLU A 225 -35.88 -28.83 -3.65
N GLY A 226 -34.89 -29.11 -4.50
CA GLY A 226 -34.45 -28.24 -5.58
C GLY A 226 -35.58 -27.85 -6.55
N ALA A 227 -35.75 -26.55 -6.77
CA ALA A 227 -36.45 -26.06 -7.95
C ALA A 227 -35.56 -26.33 -9.18
N PRO A 228 -36.03 -27.07 -10.20
CA PRO A 228 -35.20 -27.40 -11.35
C PRO A 228 -34.80 -26.14 -12.12
N ASP A 229 -33.53 -26.05 -12.51
CA ASP A 229 -33.07 -25.02 -13.43
C ASP A 229 -33.67 -25.24 -14.83
N GLU A 230 -34.71 -24.47 -15.16
CA GLU A 230 -35.40 -24.52 -16.45
C GLU A 230 -34.50 -24.11 -17.64
N ARG A 231 -33.26 -23.63 -17.42
CA ARG A 231 -32.36 -23.17 -18.49
C ARG A 231 -31.49 -24.26 -19.10
N THR A 232 -31.10 -25.28 -18.34
CA THR A 232 -30.06 -26.25 -18.74
C THR A 232 -30.62 -27.59 -19.20
N GLY A 233 -31.74 -28.05 -18.65
CA GLY A 233 -32.46 -29.24 -19.12
C GLY A 233 -31.70 -30.57 -19.01
N ALA A 234 -30.62 -30.61 -18.21
CA ALA A 234 -29.89 -31.83 -17.87
C ALA A 234 -30.58 -32.58 -16.73
N GLU A 235 -30.50 -33.91 -16.71
CA GLU A 235 -30.92 -34.69 -15.54
C GLU A 235 -29.90 -34.52 -14.41
N ALA A 236 -30.37 -34.26 -13.19
CA ALA A 236 -29.51 -33.98 -12.05
C ALA A 236 -28.54 -35.12 -11.74
N SER A 237 -27.25 -34.80 -11.62
CA SER A 237 -26.24 -35.70 -11.06
C SER A 237 -26.55 -35.94 -9.58
N PRO A 238 -26.36 -37.15 -9.04
CA PRO A 238 -26.53 -37.40 -7.60
C PRO A 238 -25.51 -36.67 -6.71
N ASN A 239 -24.48 -36.04 -7.30
CA ASN A 239 -23.61 -35.04 -6.68
C ASN A 239 -23.81 -33.68 -7.37
N ALA A 240 -25.00 -33.09 -7.30
CA ALA A 240 -25.24 -31.73 -7.81
C ALA A 240 -24.78 -30.68 -6.79
N THR A 241 -23.47 -30.42 -6.74
CA THR A 241 -22.91 -29.33 -5.93
C THR A 241 -23.46 -27.97 -6.37
N GLY A 242 -23.49 -27.01 -5.45
CA GLY A 242 -23.92 -25.63 -5.71
C GLY A 242 -25.44 -25.47 -5.93
N GLU A 243 -26.26 -26.52 -5.74
CA GLU A 243 -27.69 -26.35 -5.56
C GLU A 243 -27.97 -25.61 -4.25
N GLY A 244 -28.92 -24.66 -4.26
CA GLY A 244 -29.19 -23.81 -3.10
C GLY A 244 -28.22 -22.64 -2.87
N VAL A 245 -27.11 -22.54 -3.62
CA VAL A 245 -26.22 -21.38 -3.61
C VAL A 245 -26.73 -20.30 -4.57
N THR A 246 -26.76 -19.06 -4.10
CA THR A 246 -27.03 -17.85 -4.90
C THR A 246 -25.93 -16.82 -4.68
N ILE A 247 -25.34 -16.33 -5.77
CA ILE A 247 -24.36 -15.24 -5.76
C ILE A 247 -25.01 -14.00 -6.39
N SER A 248 -24.79 -12.85 -5.78
CA SER A 248 -25.17 -11.53 -6.30
C SER A 248 -24.07 -10.53 -5.97
N ARG A 249 -23.98 -9.40 -6.69
CA ARG A 249 -22.96 -8.38 -6.45
C ARG A 249 -23.59 -7.08 -5.92
N ARG A 250 -22.95 -6.44 -4.95
CA ARG A 250 -23.24 -5.06 -4.53
C ARG A 250 -22.05 -4.18 -4.91
N GLY A 251 -22.34 -3.01 -5.48
CA GLY A 251 -21.32 -1.99 -5.77
C GLY A 251 -21.04 -1.14 -4.54
N LEU A 252 -19.81 -0.66 -4.42
CA LEU A 252 -19.37 0.27 -3.38
C LEU A 252 -19.34 1.71 -3.94
N ASP A 253 -19.54 2.70 -3.07
CA ASP A 253 -19.40 4.11 -3.42
C ASP A 253 -17.91 4.48 -3.33
N THR A 254 -17.21 4.32 -4.44
CA THR A 254 -15.74 4.43 -4.55
C THR A 254 -15.33 5.75 -5.19
N ARG A 255 -14.06 6.13 -5.04
CA ARG A 255 -13.50 7.33 -5.65
C ARG A 255 -13.85 7.39 -7.15
N ASP A 256 -14.34 8.54 -7.60
CA ASP A 256 -14.64 8.74 -9.02
C ASP A 256 -13.35 8.70 -9.85
N PHE A 257 -13.36 7.88 -10.90
CA PHE A 257 -12.29 7.81 -11.90
C PHE A 257 -12.83 8.29 -13.25
N VAL A 258 -12.24 9.37 -13.77
CA VAL A 258 -12.64 10.00 -15.03
C VAL A 258 -11.64 9.62 -16.11
N PHE A 259 -12.03 8.68 -16.95
CA PHE A 259 -11.22 8.22 -18.09
C PHE A 259 -11.48 9.08 -19.33
N VAL A 260 -10.42 9.73 -19.82
CA VAL A 260 -10.46 10.64 -20.98
C VAL A 260 -9.58 10.08 -22.09
N ASP A 261 -10.11 9.07 -22.79
CA ASP A 261 -9.42 8.47 -23.94
C ASP A 261 -9.65 9.30 -25.21
N LEU A 262 -8.57 9.68 -25.89
CA LEU A 262 -8.57 10.62 -27.01
C LEU A 262 -7.66 10.16 -28.14
N GLU A 263 -8.26 9.87 -29.31
CA GLU A 263 -7.54 9.77 -30.57
C GLU A 263 -7.45 11.17 -31.21
N LEU A 264 -6.25 11.77 -31.22
CA LEU A 264 -6.02 13.11 -31.76
C LEU A 264 -5.75 13.06 -33.27
N GLY A 265 -6.52 13.84 -34.04
CA GLY A 265 -6.24 14.06 -35.47
C GLY A 265 -5.05 15.00 -35.70
N GLU A 266 -4.45 14.97 -36.90
CA GLU A 266 -3.22 15.71 -37.29
C GLU A 266 -3.19 17.22 -36.93
N SER A 267 -4.35 17.86 -36.77
CA SER A 267 -4.49 19.29 -36.40
C SER A 267 -4.98 19.54 -34.98
N GLU A 268 -5.11 18.49 -34.16
CA GLU A 268 -5.50 18.56 -32.75
C GLU A 268 -4.27 18.34 -31.86
N GLY A 269 -4.29 18.94 -30.67
CA GLY A 269 -3.21 18.85 -29.68
C GLY A 269 -3.79 19.17 -28.30
N GLU A 270 -2.99 19.78 -27.42
CA GLU A 270 -3.35 20.01 -26.01
C GLU A 270 -4.71 20.73 -25.81
N GLU A 271 -5.08 21.72 -26.64
CA GLU A 271 -6.38 22.39 -26.55
C GLU A 271 -7.57 21.41 -26.65
N ARG A 272 -7.42 20.32 -27.41
CA ARG A 272 -8.45 19.27 -27.55
C ARG A 272 -8.60 18.48 -26.25
N VAL A 273 -7.47 18.14 -25.61
CA VAL A 273 -7.42 17.46 -24.31
C VAL A 273 -8.05 18.34 -23.24
N ARG A 274 -7.54 19.57 -23.08
CA ARG A 274 -8.06 20.57 -22.15
C ARG A 274 -9.55 20.82 -22.37
N ARG A 275 -10.04 20.94 -23.62
CA ARG A 275 -11.49 21.07 -23.90
C ARG A 275 -12.28 19.87 -23.39
N ARG A 276 -11.82 18.64 -23.61
CA ARG A 276 -12.51 17.43 -23.15
C ARG A 276 -12.58 17.39 -21.62
N LEU A 277 -11.50 17.75 -20.94
CA LEU A 277 -11.46 17.92 -19.47
C LEU A 277 -12.42 19.02 -18.96
N ARG A 278 -12.81 20.01 -19.79
CA ARG A 278 -13.84 21.00 -19.41
C ARG A 278 -15.25 20.45 -19.39
N GLU A 279 -15.49 19.35 -20.11
CA GLU A 279 -16.82 18.73 -20.29
C GLU A 279 -17.14 17.70 -19.21
N GLU A 280 -16.11 17.21 -18.48
CA GLU A 280 -16.23 16.22 -17.41
C GLU A 280 -16.28 16.87 -16.01
N ALA A 281 -16.90 16.16 -15.08
CA ALA A 281 -16.87 16.48 -13.65
C ALA A 281 -15.61 15.82 -13.05
N ILE A 282 -14.59 16.62 -12.77
CA ILE A 282 -13.27 16.13 -12.32
C ILE A 282 -12.90 16.56 -10.90
N GLU A 283 -13.74 17.36 -10.24
CA GLU A 283 -13.49 17.83 -8.86
C GLU A 283 -13.45 16.63 -7.89
N ASP A 284 -12.38 16.52 -7.11
CA ASP A 284 -12.06 15.43 -6.17
C ASP A 284 -11.99 14.02 -6.81
N ALA A 285 -11.83 13.94 -8.13
CA ALA A 285 -11.73 12.70 -8.90
C ALA A 285 -10.29 12.36 -9.32
N VAL A 286 -10.02 11.09 -9.60
CA VAL A 286 -8.79 10.65 -10.30
C VAL A 286 -9.04 10.73 -11.80
N VAL A 287 -8.27 11.56 -12.50
CA VAL A 287 -8.39 11.76 -13.94
C VAL A 287 -7.29 11.00 -14.67
N VAL A 288 -7.67 10.08 -15.56
CA VAL A 288 -6.73 9.33 -16.40
C VAL A 288 -6.98 9.71 -17.85
N VAL A 289 -6.06 10.48 -18.43
CA VAL A 289 -6.09 10.87 -19.84
C VAL A 289 -5.26 9.88 -20.65
N THR A 290 -5.85 9.22 -21.64
CA THR A 290 -5.10 8.37 -22.59
C THR A 290 -5.08 9.06 -23.94
N ILE A 291 -3.89 9.25 -24.53
CA ILE A 291 -3.74 9.95 -25.81
C ILE A 291 -3.14 9.00 -26.86
N GLU A 292 -3.84 8.88 -27.98
CA GLU A 292 -3.46 8.08 -29.14
C GLU A 292 -3.66 8.90 -30.44
N GLY A 293 -3.29 8.37 -31.60
CA GLY A 293 -3.44 9.04 -32.89
C GLY A 293 -2.21 9.83 -33.36
N ALA A 294 -2.43 10.82 -34.24
CA ALA A 294 -1.37 11.50 -35.00
C ALA A 294 -1.37 13.04 -34.81
N GLY A 295 -1.99 13.52 -33.73
CA GLY A 295 -2.03 14.95 -33.41
C GLY A 295 -0.68 15.56 -33.01
N GLY A 296 -0.68 16.87 -32.80
CA GLY A 296 0.49 17.63 -32.37
C GLY A 296 0.90 17.37 -30.91
N GLU A 297 1.95 18.05 -30.48
CA GLU A 297 2.50 17.95 -29.12
C GLU A 297 1.44 18.21 -28.03
N VAL A 298 1.55 17.45 -26.95
CA VAL A 298 0.78 17.62 -25.71
C VAL A 298 1.79 17.49 -24.58
N THR A 299 1.90 18.50 -23.73
CA THR A 299 2.79 18.46 -22.57
C THR A 299 2.02 17.87 -21.38
N PRO A 300 2.40 16.68 -20.84
CA PRO A 300 1.69 16.05 -19.71
C PRO A 300 1.50 17.01 -18.53
N ALA A 301 2.57 17.66 -18.08
CA ALA A 301 2.55 18.60 -16.96
C ALA A 301 1.61 19.81 -17.14
N ASP A 302 1.31 20.23 -18.38
CA ASP A 302 0.36 21.31 -18.66
C ASP A 302 -1.09 20.82 -18.70
N VAL A 303 -1.32 19.53 -18.93
CA VAL A 303 -2.63 18.89 -18.79
C VAL A 303 -2.89 18.55 -17.31
N GLU A 304 -1.88 18.09 -16.58
CA GLU A 304 -1.94 17.76 -15.15
C GLU A 304 -2.23 19.01 -14.32
N ARG A 305 -1.41 20.08 -14.48
CA ARG A 305 -1.67 21.38 -13.84
C ARG A 305 -3.08 21.93 -14.15
N PHE A 306 -3.59 21.68 -15.35
CA PHE A 306 -4.95 22.10 -15.73
C PHE A 306 -6.06 21.29 -15.04
N GLY A 307 -5.79 20.04 -14.66
CA GLY A 307 -6.64 19.24 -13.78
C GLY A 307 -6.59 19.75 -12.33
N ASP A 308 -5.39 20.01 -11.81
CA ASP A 308 -5.17 20.53 -10.46
C ASP A 308 -5.84 21.90 -10.25
N GLU A 309 -5.69 22.83 -11.22
CA GLU A 309 -6.39 24.13 -11.26
C GLU A 309 -7.93 24.02 -11.26
N ARG A 310 -8.46 22.84 -11.59
CA ARG A 310 -9.89 22.51 -11.59
C ARG A 310 -10.32 21.65 -10.41
N GLY A 311 -9.41 21.37 -9.47
CA GLY A 311 -9.68 20.61 -8.27
C GLY A 311 -9.73 19.09 -8.47
N ALA A 312 -9.13 18.55 -9.53
CA ALA A 312 -8.89 17.11 -9.59
C ALA A 312 -7.99 16.67 -8.42
N LEU A 313 -8.28 15.49 -7.86
CA LEU A 313 -7.45 14.93 -6.79
C LEU A 313 -6.07 14.55 -7.36
N ILE A 314 -6.09 13.85 -8.49
CA ILE A 314 -4.91 13.42 -9.25
C ILE A 314 -5.27 13.53 -10.73
N THR A 315 -4.34 14.03 -11.55
CA THR A 315 -4.41 13.88 -13.01
C THR A 315 -3.20 13.10 -13.49
N ARG A 316 -3.41 12.15 -14.41
CA ARG A 316 -2.36 11.37 -15.07
C ARG A 316 -2.55 11.34 -16.59
N VAL A 317 -1.47 11.46 -17.33
CA VAL A 317 -1.49 11.51 -18.80
C VAL A 317 -0.64 10.40 -19.41
N ASN A 318 -1.32 9.42 -20.00
CA ASN A 318 -0.73 8.31 -20.73
C ASN A 318 -0.72 8.65 -22.23
N ASP A 319 0.30 9.37 -22.69
CA ASP A 319 0.50 9.62 -24.12
C ASP A 319 1.24 8.45 -24.77
N ARG A 320 0.52 7.69 -25.59
CA ARG A 320 1.01 6.47 -26.26
C ARG A 320 1.54 6.72 -27.67
N ARG A 321 1.67 7.99 -28.06
CA ARG A 321 2.11 8.38 -29.41
C ARG A 321 3.64 8.45 -29.46
N GLU A 322 4.22 7.94 -30.54
CA GLU A 322 5.60 8.25 -30.90
C GLU A 322 5.66 9.69 -31.45
N VAL A 323 6.03 10.65 -30.60
CA VAL A 323 6.23 12.06 -30.99
C VAL A 323 7.73 12.32 -31.15
N ASP A 324 8.14 12.83 -32.32
CA ASP A 324 9.54 13.27 -32.54
C ASP A 324 9.84 14.49 -31.67
N VAL A 325 10.47 14.26 -30.51
CA VAL A 325 10.87 15.34 -29.58
C VAL A 325 12.13 16.04 -30.12
N GLU A 326 11.98 17.02 -31.00
CA GLU A 326 13.08 17.87 -31.49
C GLU A 326 13.60 18.89 -30.44
N THR A 327 13.20 18.75 -29.18
CA THR A 327 13.53 19.69 -28.09
C THR A 327 14.41 19.02 -27.04
N GLU A 328 15.72 19.31 -27.07
CA GLU A 328 16.61 19.04 -25.94
C GLU A 328 16.23 19.97 -24.78
N TYR A 329 15.47 19.45 -23.81
CA TYR A 329 15.26 20.12 -22.53
C TYR A 329 16.53 20.01 -21.69
N ASP A 330 17.23 21.13 -21.53
CA ASP A 330 18.46 21.22 -20.71
C ASP A 330 18.07 21.21 -19.21
N VAL A 331 17.75 20.02 -18.68
CA VAL A 331 17.36 19.81 -17.28
C VAL A 331 18.60 19.96 -16.39
N SER A 332 18.89 21.19 -16.00
CA SER A 332 19.89 21.51 -14.98
C SER A 332 19.36 21.13 -13.59
N PHE A 333 19.66 19.92 -13.15
CA PHE A 333 19.56 19.55 -11.74
C PHE A 333 20.48 20.47 -10.92
N ALA A 334 19.98 21.01 -9.81
CA ALA A 334 20.81 21.69 -8.84
C ALA A 334 21.87 20.71 -8.30
N ASP A 335 23.11 21.18 -8.12
CA ASP A 335 24.20 20.36 -7.60
C ASP A 335 23.87 19.91 -6.16
N PRO A 336 23.62 18.61 -5.91
CA PRO A 336 23.27 18.14 -4.57
C PRO A 336 24.42 18.33 -3.57
N ASP A 337 25.67 18.37 -4.03
CA ASP A 337 26.80 18.68 -3.17
C ASP A 337 26.80 20.16 -2.75
N GLU A 338 26.25 21.07 -3.57
CA GLU A 338 26.09 22.50 -3.24
C GLU A 338 25.05 22.68 -2.13
N ALA A 339 23.88 22.03 -2.26
CA ALA A 339 22.82 22.03 -1.25
C ALA A 339 23.29 21.42 0.09
N VAL A 340 24.08 20.35 0.05
CA VAL A 340 24.70 19.77 1.25
C VAL A 340 25.75 20.72 1.85
N ARG A 341 26.60 21.36 1.02
CA ARG A 341 27.58 22.36 1.47
C ARG A 341 26.91 23.56 2.15
N GLU A 342 25.81 24.04 1.60
CA GLU A 342 24.99 25.11 2.19
C GLU A 342 24.40 24.69 3.53
N ARG A 343 23.76 23.50 3.59
CA ARG A 343 23.19 23.00 4.84
C ARG A 343 24.24 22.80 5.94
N VAL A 344 25.46 22.37 5.59
CA VAL A 344 26.59 22.21 6.54
C VAL A 344 27.11 23.56 7.05
N ARG A 345 27.06 24.63 6.24
CA ARG A 345 27.38 26.00 6.71
C ARG A 345 26.37 26.48 7.75
N ALA A 346 25.08 26.24 7.50
CA ALA A 346 23.96 26.60 8.37
C ALA A 346 23.82 25.77 9.68
N LEU A 347 24.77 24.87 9.98
CA LEU A 347 24.76 24.04 11.20
C LEU A 347 25.67 24.57 12.33
N GLY A 348 26.21 25.80 12.23
CA GLY A 348 27.01 26.43 13.30
C GLY A 348 28.30 25.68 13.69
N LEU A 349 28.73 24.71 12.87
CA LEU A 349 29.79 23.77 13.23
C LEU A 349 31.11 24.47 13.60
N SER A 350 31.73 24.01 14.68
CA SER A 350 33.06 24.42 15.11
C SER A 350 34.12 24.15 14.04
N GLU A 351 35.25 24.85 14.10
CA GLU A 351 36.33 24.69 13.11
C GLU A 351 36.88 23.24 13.10
N ALA A 352 36.98 22.60 14.28
CA ALA A 352 37.28 21.16 14.38
C ALA A 352 36.23 20.29 13.66
N ALA A 353 34.94 20.54 13.88
CA ALA A 353 33.85 19.76 13.29
C ALA A 353 33.78 19.92 11.77
N ARG A 354 33.99 21.14 11.25
CA ARG A 354 34.10 21.39 9.79
C ARG A 354 35.30 20.68 9.18
N GLY A 355 36.44 20.64 9.87
CA GLY A 355 37.63 19.89 9.44
C GLY A 355 37.42 18.37 9.35
N ILE A 356 36.59 17.82 10.25
CA ILE A 356 36.23 16.39 10.27
C ILE A 356 35.18 16.07 9.18
N ASP A 357 34.10 16.84 9.05
CA ASP A 357 33.09 16.64 8.00
C ASP A 357 33.72 16.71 6.59
N ALA A 358 34.65 17.65 6.37
CA ALA A 358 35.42 17.72 5.13
C ALA A 358 36.28 16.45 4.89
N ALA A 359 37.01 15.97 5.90
CA ALA A 359 37.84 14.77 5.78
C ALA A 359 37.02 13.50 5.51
N VAL A 360 35.80 13.41 6.05
CA VAL A 360 34.87 12.29 5.80
C VAL A 360 34.25 12.39 4.40
N ARG A 361 33.83 13.58 3.95
CA ARG A 361 33.10 13.74 2.67
C ARG A 361 34.01 13.88 1.43
N GLU A 362 35.23 14.39 1.56
CA GLU A 362 36.15 14.57 0.41
C GLU A 362 36.62 13.23 -0.21
N GLY A 363 36.44 12.10 0.49
CA GLY A 363 36.78 10.76 -0.01
C GLY A 363 38.28 10.54 -0.27
N SER A 364 39.13 11.47 0.20
CA SER A 364 40.59 11.43 0.06
C SER A 364 41.25 10.39 0.98
N ILE A 365 40.50 9.87 1.95
CA ILE A 365 40.87 8.81 2.89
C ILE A 365 39.96 7.60 2.64
N ALA A 366 40.52 6.39 2.61
CA ALA A 366 39.73 5.16 2.48
C ALA A 366 38.89 4.90 3.76
N ASP A 367 37.64 4.46 3.61
CA ASP A 367 36.66 4.26 4.70
C ASP A 367 37.22 3.51 5.92
N SER A 368 38.09 2.52 5.70
CA SER A 368 38.73 1.73 6.76
C SER A 368 39.65 2.53 7.68
N ASN A 369 40.14 3.68 7.22
CA ASN A 369 41.16 4.51 7.85
C ASN A 369 40.61 5.86 8.35
N VAL A 370 39.39 6.24 7.95
CA VAL A 370 38.74 7.52 8.34
C VAL A 370 38.71 7.68 9.86
N ARG A 371 38.46 6.60 10.60
CA ARG A 371 38.45 6.61 12.07
C ARG A 371 39.80 6.99 12.68
N ASP A 372 40.89 6.47 12.12
CA ASP A 372 42.23 6.69 12.66
C ASP A 372 42.72 8.11 12.30
N GLU A 373 42.46 8.57 11.07
CA GLU A 373 42.76 9.96 10.65
C GLU A 373 41.99 11.00 11.49
N VAL A 374 40.70 10.79 11.73
CA VAL A 374 39.89 11.68 12.58
C VAL A 374 40.39 11.68 14.03
N LYS A 375 40.84 10.52 14.54
CA LYS A 375 41.42 10.42 15.88
C LYS A 375 42.73 11.20 15.98
N ASP A 376 43.66 10.96 15.05
CA ASP A 376 44.98 11.61 15.06
C ASP A 376 44.84 13.14 14.93
N ARG A 377 43.93 13.61 14.07
CA ARG A 377 43.62 15.04 13.91
C ARG A 377 42.99 15.70 15.15
N ILE A 378 42.24 14.96 15.96
CA ILE A 378 41.74 15.45 17.26
C ILE A 378 42.86 15.43 18.31
N GLU A 379 43.72 14.41 18.32
CA GLU A 379 44.87 14.36 19.22
C GLU A 379 45.85 15.51 18.95
N ASP A 380 46.13 15.84 17.69
CA ASP A 380 46.96 16.99 17.30
C ASP A 380 46.42 18.32 17.88
N VAL A 381 45.12 18.61 17.69
CA VAL A 381 44.49 19.86 18.22
C VAL A 381 44.53 19.91 19.75
N VAL A 382 44.38 18.75 20.42
CA VAL A 382 44.46 18.66 21.89
C VAL A 382 45.91 18.79 22.38
N GLU A 383 46.92 18.30 21.65
CA GLU A 383 48.34 18.47 21.98
C GLU A 383 48.85 19.89 21.72
N GLU A 384 48.37 20.56 20.67
CA GLU A 384 48.66 21.98 20.40
C GLU A 384 48.00 22.93 21.41
N GLY A 385 46.94 22.47 22.08
CA GLY A 385 46.29 23.14 23.21
C GLY A 385 45.30 24.24 22.82
N ASP A 386 44.94 24.34 21.53
CA ASP A 386 43.98 25.31 21.02
C ASP A 386 42.54 24.78 21.11
N LEU A 387 42.06 24.63 22.34
CA LEU A 387 40.73 24.06 22.62
C LEU A 387 39.57 24.97 22.18
N ALA A 388 39.83 26.21 21.80
CA ALA A 388 38.82 27.12 21.25
C ALA A 388 38.29 26.65 19.89
N VAL A 389 39.07 25.84 19.15
CA VAL A 389 38.73 25.25 17.85
C VAL A 389 37.54 24.26 17.95
N PHE A 390 37.17 23.85 19.16
CA PHE A 390 35.97 23.03 19.45
C PHE A 390 34.72 23.85 19.80
N GLU A 391 34.83 25.16 20.07
CA GLU A 391 33.66 26.01 20.32
C GLU A 391 32.83 26.16 19.04
N ALA A 392 31.50 26.08 19.15
CA ALA A 392 30.61 26.30 18.01
C ALA A 392 30.80 27.72 17.45
N ALA A 393 30.66 27.87 16.14
CA ALA A 393 30.61 29.20 15.56
C ALA A 393 29.37 29.92 16.11
N ALA A 394 29.47 31.22 16.39
CA ALA A 394 28.30 32.01 16.70
C ALA A 394 27.33 31.99 15.51
N ASP A 395 26.04 31.88 15.79
CA ASP A 395 25.01 32.01 14.77
C ASP A 395 25.00 33.46 14.24
N ASP A 396 25.54 33.66 13.04
CA ASP A 396 25.36 34.89 12.29
C ASP A 396 23.93 34.89 11.72
N ASP A 397 22.97 35.30 12.56
CA ASP A 397 21.62 35.74 12.14
C ASP A 397 21.73 37.06 11.35
N ASP A 398 22.26 37.01 10.13
CA ASP A 398 22.13 38.08 9.13
C ASP A 398 21.15 37.63 8.04
N ASP A 399 19.89 38.11 8.15
CA ASP A 399 18.92 38.14 7.06
C ASP A 399 19.48 39.01 5.92
N ASP A 400 19.82 38.41 4.77
CA ASP A 400 20.14 39.15 3.53
C ASP A 400 19.30 38.60 2.36
N ASP A 401 18.04 39.03 2.32
CA ASP A 401 17.04 38.73 1.30
C ASP A 401 17.15 39.76 0.15
N ALA A 402 17.99 39.49 -0.86
CA ALA A 402 18.08 40.18 -2.17
C ALA A 402 19.11 39.47 -3.09
N ASP A 403 18.94 39.29 -4.41
CA ASP A 403 17.88 39.61 -5.36
C ASP A 403 17.79 38.45 -6.38
N ASP A 404 16.59 38.00 -6.75
CA ASP A 404 16.36 37.44 -8.10
C ASP A 404 15.09 38.03 -8.73
N THR A 405 15.28 39.11 -9.49
CA THR A 405 14.30 39.60 -10.46
C THR A 405 14.99 40.05 -11.74
N GLY A 406 14.92 39.23 -12.80
CA GLY A 406 14.88 39.71 -14.18
C GLY A 406 13.42 39.85 -14.60
N ASP A 407 12.88 41.06 -14.66
CA ASP A 407 12.92 41.99 -15.81
C ASP A 407 11.77 41.74 -16.82
N ASP A 408 10.74 42.60 -16.76
CA ASP A 408 10.10 43.13 -17.97
C ASP A 408 9.19 44.35 -17.67
N GLY A 409 9.25 45.38 -18.54
CA GLY A 409 8.05 46.17 -18.88
C GLY A 409 7.70 47.50 -18.16
N ASP A 410 8.44 48.58 -18.47
CA ASP A 410 7.99 49.99 -18.69
C ASP A 410 6.54 50.43 -18.29
N ALA A 411 6.40 51.36 -17.33
CA ALA A 411 5.64 52.63 -17.49
C ALA A 411 5.68 53.57 -16.25
N ASN A 412 5.64 54.90 -16.50
CA ASN A 412 5.46 55.94 -15.46
C ASN A 412 4.04 55.98 -14.86
N ASP A 413 3.90 56.35 -13.58
CA ASP A 413 3.30 57.64 -13.17
C ASP A 413 3.63 57.98 -11.70
N ALA A 414 3.30 59.19 -11.23
CA ALA A 414 3.78 59.77 -9.98
C ALA A 414 2.76 59.85 -8.83
N GLY A 415 3.26 59.77 -7.58
CA GLY A 415 2.93 60.74 -6.53
C GLY A 415 2.16 60.29 -5.27
N ASP A 416 2.41 61.08 -4.21
CA ASP A 416 1.53 61.44 -3.06
C ASP A 416 1.61 60.66 -1.71
N ASP A 417 2.44 61.20 -0.81
CA ASP A 417 2.20 61.60 0.59
C ASP A 417 1.44 60.73 1.63
N GLY A 418 2.13 60.48 2.76
CA GLY A 418 1.62 60.56 4.14
C GLY A 418 0.98 59.29 4.77
N ASP A 419 0.91 59.13 6.10
CA ASP A 419 1.46 59.90 7.23
C ASP A 419 1.56 58.99 8.50
N ALA A 420 2.18 59.53 9.56
CA ALA A 420 2.75 58.92 10.76
C ALA A 420 1.90 58.06 11.73
N ASN A 421 2.66 57.26 12.52
CA ASN A 421 2.56 56.97 13.96
C ASN A 421 1.24 56.51 14.62
N ASP A 422 1.34 55.45 15.44
CA ASP A 422 1.26 55.65 16.90
C ASP A 422 2.13 54.59 17.65
N ALA A 423 2.44 54.83 18.91
CA ALA A 423 3.34 54.01 19.73
C ALA A 423 2.86 53.84 21.18
N GLY A 424 3.27 52.75 21.84
CA GLY A 424 3.52 52.77 23.29
C GLY A 424 2.95 51.64 24.17
N ASP A 425 3.88 51.08 24.96
CA ASP A 425 3.85 51.05 26.44
C ASP A 425 3.41 49.75 27.17
N ASP A 426 4.42 48.93 27.50
CA ASP A 426 4.83 48.38 28.81
C ASP A 426 3.82 47.83 29.85
N GLY A 427 4.21 46.74 30.55
CA GLY A 427 3.51 46.25 31.76
C GLY A 427 4.01 44.93 32.39
N ASP A 428 5.11 44.98 33.14
CA ASP A 428 5.78 43.88 33.89
C ASP A 428 5.01 43.33 35.13
N ALA A 429 5.25 42.06 35.54
CA ALA A 429 5.51 41.61 36.94
C ALA A 429 5.44 40.07 37.20
N ASN A 430 6.62 39.43 37.19
CA ASN A 430 7.19 38.40 38.12
C ASN A 430 6.37 37.72 39.26
N ASP A 431 6.60 36.40 39.50
CA ASP A 431 6.55 35.73 40.84
C ASP A 431 7.43 34.45 40.95
N THR A 432 7.80 34.03 42.17
CA THR A 432 8.79 32.99 42.53
C THR A 432 8.43 32.28 43.86
N GLY A 433 8.81 31.03 44.19
CA GLY A 433 9.73 30.03 43.59
C GLY A 433 10.04 28.92 44.64
N ASP A 434 11.29 28.45 44.70
CA ASP A 434 11.96 27.74 45.84
C ASP A 434 11.71 26.22 46.09
N ASP A 435 12.72 25.41 45.75
CA ASP A 435 13.46 24.36 46.53
C ASP A 435 12.74 23.27 47.38
N GLY A 436 13.32 22.07 47.64
CA GLY A 436 14.63 21.48 47.30
C GLY A 436 14.93 20.17 48.11
N ASP A 437 16.10 19.55 47.87
CA ASP A 437 16.71 18.33 48.49
C ASP A 437 15.98 16.95 48.35
N ALA A 438 16.55 15.80 47.91
CA ALA A 438 17.90 15.25 47.64
C ALA A 438 18.50 14.25 48.67
N ASN A 439 19.36 13.35 48.16
CA ASN A 439 20.32 12.44 48.84
C ASN A 439 19.80 11.17 49.58
N ASP A 440 20.49 10.01 49.63
CA ASP A 440 21.75 9.55 48.99
C ASP A 440 21.98 8.00 49.13
N THR A 441 23.08 7.50 48.54
CA THR A 441 23.83 6.22 48.72
C THR A 441 23.25 4.92 48.10
N ALA A 442 23.95 4.14 47.25
CA ALA A 442 25.36 3.66 47.16
C ALA A 442 25.63 2.43 48.09
N ASP A 443 26.41 1.38 47.76
CA ASP A 443 27.51 1.17 46.78
C ASP A 443 27.75 -0.35 46.47
N ASP A 444 28.64 -0.65 45.50
CA ASP A 444 29.59 -1.81 45.39
C ASP A 444 29.11 -3.28 45.19
N ASP A 445 29.81 -4.21 44.47
CA ASP A 445 30.95 -4.15 43.50
C ASP A 445 31.18 -5.55 42.81
N ASP A 446 32.05 -5.59 41.79
CA ASP A 446 32.95 -6.69 41.32
C ASP A 446 32.46 -7.95 40.54
N GLY A 447 32.76 -7.98 39.23
CA GLY A 447 33.86 -8.79 38.64
C GLY A 447 33.76 -10.33 38.43
N ASP A 448 33.96 -10.79 37.18
CA ASP A 448 35.05 -11.72 36.73
C ASP A 448 34.73 -12.50 35.41
N ALA A 449 35.76 -12.83 34.62
CA ALA A 449 35.74 -13.69 33.43
C ALA A 449 37.19 -14.05 32.98
N PRO A 450 37.44 -15.12 32.18
CA PRO A 450 36.73 -16.40 31.97
C PRO A 450 37.71 -17.62 32.17
N PRO A 451 37.39 -18.82 31.67
CA PRO A 451 38.46 -19.69 31.13
C PRO A 451 38.11 -20.42 29.80
N GLU A 452 39.16 -20.92 29.13
CA GLU A 452 39.12 -21.42 27.75
C GLU A 452 38.94 -22.94 27.54
N ALA A 453 38.51 -23.27 26.31
CA ALA A 453 38.96 -24.36 25.42
C ALA A 453 38.75 -25.86 25.77
N SER A 454 38.03 -26.54 24.86
CA SER A 454 38.47 -27.83 24.31
C SER A 454 38.05 -27.98 22.84
N THR A 455 38.99 -28.38 21.99
CA THR A 455 38.86 -28.53 20.52
C THR A 455 38.35 -29.91 20.10
N GLU A 456 37.50 -29.99 19.07
CA GLU A 456 37.54 -31.07 18.06
C GLU A 456 37.28 -30.48 16.66
N GLU A 457 38.12 -30.85 15.68
CA GLU A 457 37.93 -30.55 14.26
C GLU A 457 36.93 -31.53 13.63
N VAL A 458 36.31 -31.17 12.48
CA VAL A 458 36.47 -31.89 11.20
C VAL A 458 35.61 -31.26 10.09
N ALA A 459 36.19 -31.22 8.88
CA ALA A 459 35.58 -31.01 7.56
C ALA A 459 34.99 -29.62 7.23
N ALA A 460 35.75 -28.87 6.44
CA ALA A 460 35.21 -27.86 5.53
C ALA A 460 34.62 -28.53 4.28
N ASP A 461 33.50 -28.00 3.78
CA ASP A 461 33.10 -28.11 2.38
C ASP A 461 32.69 -26.70 1.87
N GLY A 462 32.72 -26.50 0.55
CA GLY A 462 32.76 -25.18 -0.08
C GLY A 462 31.46 -24.35 -0.01
N PRO A 463 31.55 -23.04 -0.32
CA PRO A 463 30.37 -22.18 -0.34
C PRO A 463 29.45 -22.54 -1.51
N ALA A 464 28.23 -22.97 -1.19
CA ALA A 464 27.14 -23.00 -2.16
C ALA A 464 26.75 -21.56 -2.53
N ALA A 465 26.50 -21.30 -3.81
CA ALA A 465 26.13 -19.98 -4.29
C ALA A 465 24.76 -19.56 -3.73
N ALA A 466 24.65 -18.28 -3.39
CA ALA A 466 23.35 -17.66 -3.18
C ALA A 466 22.74 -17.35 -4.54
N ASP A 467 21.79 -18.17 -4.99
CA ASP A 467 20.93 -17.81 -6.11
C ASP A 467 19.92 -16.75 -5.64
N ALA A 468 19.89 -15.63 -6.35
CA ALA A 468 18.87 -14.60 -6.17
C ALA A 468 17.54 -15.09 -6.78
N PRO A 469 16.39 -14.76 -6.16
CA PRO A 469 15.11 -14.98 -6.83
C PRO A 469 14.99 -14.01 -8.00
N THR A 470 14.73 -14.55 -9.19
CA THR A 470 14.30 -13.77 -10.36
C THR A 470 12.79 -13.81 -10.47
N ASP A 471 12.22 -12.65 -10.79
CA ASP A 471 10.87 -12.29 -11.26
C ASP A 471 10.13 -13.40 -12.06
N THR A 472 8.79 -13.41 -12.17
CA THR A 472 7.96 -12.24 -12.52
C THR A 472 6.51 -12.30 -12.01
N GLU A 473 6.09 -11.24 -11.35
CA GLU A 473 4.99 -10.42 -11.89
C GLU A 473 5.61 -9.23 -12.62
N THR A 474 5.12 -8.87 -13.80
CA THR A 474 5.58 -7.67 -14.50
C THR A 474 4.83 -6.46 -14.00
N THR A 475 5.23 -5.95 -12.83
CA THR A 475 4.97 -4.55 -12.47
C THR A 475 5.54 -3.68 -13.58
N THR A 476 4.71 -2.85 -14.20
CA THR A 476 5.17 -1.98 -15.27
C THR A 476 5.83 -0.74 -14.67
N MET A 477 6.66 -0.06 -15.46
CA MET A 477 7.28 1.19 -15.02
C MET A 477 6.23 2.32 -14.82
N GLU A 478 4.99 2.10 -15.27
CA GLU A 478 3.81 2.96 -15.12
C GLU A 478 3.21 2.87 -13.70
N ASP A 479 3.56 1.85 -12.90
CA ASP A 479 3.07 1.68 -11.51
C ASP A 479 3.99 2.36 -10.47
N TYR A 480 5.17 2.82 -10.89
CA TYR A 480 6.25 3.34 -10.02
C TYR A 480 6.59 4.83 -10.21
N LEU A 481 5.94 5.51 -11.15
CA LEU A 481 6.14 6.92 -11.50
C LEU A 481 4.80 7.62 -11.61
#